data_AF-A0A0F9C1P3-F1
#
_entry.id   AF-A0A0F9C1P3-F1
#
_cell.length_a   1.000
_cell.length_b   1.000
_cell.length_c   1.000
_cell.angle_alpha   90.00
_cell.angle_beta   90.00
_cell.angle_gamma   90.00
#
_symmetry.space_group_name_H-M   'P 1'
#
loop_
_entity.id
_entity.type
_entity.pdbx_description
1 polymer ?
#
loop_
_entity_poly.entity_id
_entity_poly.type
_entity_poly.pdbx_seq_one_letter_code
_entity_poly.pdbx_strand_id
1 'polypeptide(L)' 'MSFAALGREIGLSRTAVQDRVAKLEIEGIITGYFTDYSLGQSGLISAVLFIKISTRPCDRALDWLASLKGVQE' A
#
# COMPACT_ATOMS: atom_id res chain seq x y z
N MET A 1 -0.51 9.23 12.64
CA MET A 1 -0.88 10.47 13.37
C MET A 1 -2.36 10.41 13.72
N SER A 2 -2.81 10.95 14.86
CA SER A 2 -4.24 10.93 15.24
C SER A 2 -4.99 12.17 14.73
N PHE A 3 -6.32 12.11 14.61
CA PHE A 3 -7.14 13.28 14.21
C PHE A 3 -7.00 14.48 15.16
N ALA A 4 -6.75 14.23 16.44
CA ALA A 4 -6.48 15.32 17.39
C ALA A 4 -5.13 16.00 17.12
N ALA A 5 -4.11 15.24 16.71
CA ALA A 5 -2.82 15.80 16.34
C ALA A 5 -2.91 16.63 15.04
N LEU A 6 -3.60 16.09 14.03
CA LEU A 6 -3.91 16.82 12.80
C LEU A 6 -4.67 18.11 13.09
N GLY A 7 -5.70 18.06 13.91
CA GLY A 7 -6.49 19.25 14.28
C GLY A 7 -5.66 20.35 14.93
N ARG A 8 -4.73 19.99 15.83
CA ARG A 8 -3.79 20.96 16.42
C ARG A 8 -2.88 21.62 15.39
N GLU A 9 -2.43 20.86 14.39
CA GLU A 9 -1.53 21.34 13.34
C GLU A 9 -2.22 22.31 12.38
N ILE A 10 -3.50 22.07 12.07
CA ILE A 10 -4.25 22.86 11.08
C ILE A 10 -5.30 23.82 11.69
N GLY A 11 -5.28 24.00 13.02
CA GLY A 11 -6.18 24.92 13.72
C GLY A 11 -7.65 24.51 13.74
N LEU A 12 -7.94 23.21 13.74
CA LEU A 12 -9.30 22.66 13.77
C LEU A 12 -9.53 21.78 15.01
N SER A 13 -10.80 21.65 15.41
CA SER A 13 -11.18 20.66 16.42
C SER A 13 -11.00 19.24 15.88
N ARG A 14 -10.80 18.27 16.78
CA ARG A 14 -10.75 16.84 16.42
C ARG A 14 -11.98 16.41 15.61
N THR A 15 -13.18 16.85 16.01
CA THR A 15 -14.44 16.49 15.33
C THR A 15 -14.51 17.09 13.92
N ALA A 16 -14.10 18.36 13.75
CA ALA A 16 -14.05 18.99 12.43
C ALA A 16 -13.07 18.28 11.46
N VAL A 17 -11.93 17.79 11.97
CA VAL A 17 -11.01 16.96 11.16
C VAL A 17 -11.66 15.64 10.77
N GLN A 18 -12.30 14.96 11.74
CA GLN A 18 -12.95 13.68 11.50
C GLN A 18 -14.05 13.79 10.43
N ASP A 19 -14.90 14.82 10.49
CA ASP A 19 -15.97 15.04 9.51
C ASP A 19 -15.41 15.30 8.10
N ARG A 20 -14.31 16.06 7.99
CA ARG A 20 -13.65 16.32 6.70
C ARG A 20 -13.03 15.07 6.12
N VAL A 21 -12.35 14.27 6.94
CA VAL A 21 -11.76 12.99 6.51
C VAL A 21 -12.85 12.05 6.02
N ALA A 22 -13.95 11.91 6.77
CA ALA A 22 -15.08 11.09 6.36
C ALA A 22 -15.68 11.54 5.02
N LYS A 23 -15.78 12.86 4.80
CA LYS A 23 -16.22 13.40 3.51
C LYS A 23 -15.27 13.04 2.36
N LEU A 24 -13.96 13.15 2.57
CA LEU A 24 -12.95 12.80 1.57
C LEU A 24 -12.96 11.29 1.24
N GLU A 25 -13.27 10.44 2.22
CA GLU A 25 -13.47 8.99 2.00
C GLU A 25 -14.73 8.72 1.16
N ILE A 26 -15.86 9.36 1.50
CA ILE A 26 -17.13 9.23 0.75
C ILE A 26 -16.98 9.73 -0.70
N GLU A 27 -16.23 10.81 -0.90
CA GLU A 27 -15.95 11.37 -2.23
C GLU A 27 -14.91 10.55 -3.01
N GLY A 28 -14.31 9.51 -2.41
CA GLY A 28 -13.30 8.68 -3.04
C GLY A 28 -11.95 9.36 -3.24
N ILE A 29 -11.73 10.52 -2.60
CA ILE A 29 -10.45 11.23 -2.62
C ILE A 29 -9.44 10.51 -1.73
N ILE A 30 -9.88 10.05 -0.56
CA ILE A 30 -9.12 9.09 0.26
C ILE A 30 -9.63 7.70 -0.08
N THR A 31 -8.80 6.91 -0.75
CA THR A 31 -9.15 5.55 -1.22
C THR A 31 -8.78 4.46 -0.22
N GLY A 32 -7.96 4.78 0.79
CA GLY A 32 -7.56 3.86 1.83
C GLY A 32 -6.39 4.39 2.65
N TYR A 33 -6.05 3.66 3.69
CA TYR A 33 -4.89 3.91 4.53
C TYR A 33 -3.96 2.71 4.44
N PHE A 34 -2.68 2.96 4.17
CA PHE A 34 -1.66 1.93 4.18
C PHE A 34 -0.56 2.32 5.15
N THR A 35 0.06 1.31 5.72
CA THR A 35 1.27 1.45 6.51
C THR A 35 2.45 1.12 5.61
N ASP A 36 3.35 2.08 5.45
CA ASP A 36 4.64 1.84 4.81
C ASP A 36 5.61 1.32 5.88
N TYR A 37 5.98 0.05 5.77
CA TYR A 37 6.95 -0.58 6.66
C TYR A 37 8.24 -0.80 5.88
N SER A 38 9.35 -0.30 6.43
CA SER A 38 10.67 -0.76 6.00
C SER A 38 10.85 -2.22 6.44
N LEU A 39 10.91 -3.12 5.45
CA LEU A 39 11.16 -4.55 5.67
C LEU A 39 12.54 -4.85 6.29
N GLY A 40 13.40 -3.84 6.45
CA GLY A 40 14.75 -4.00 7.02
C GLY A 40 14.82 -4.50 8.46
N GLN A 41 13.69 -4.69 9.16
CA GLN A 41 13.65 -5.17 10.55
C GLN A 41 12.83 -6.45 10.79
N SER A 42 12.06 -6.92 9.81
CA SER A 42 11.41 -8.24 9.91
C SER A 42 12.29 -9.23 9.15
N GLY A 43 12.67 -10.37 9.74
CA GLY A 43 13.62 -11.35 9.19
C GLY A 43 13.19 -12.05 7.89
N LEU A 44 12.70 -11.29 6.92
CA LEU A 44 12.30 -11.69 5.59
C LEU A 44 13.43 -11.30 4.62
N ILE A 45 13.87 -12.26 3.82
CA ILE A 45 14.87 -12.05 2.77
C ILE A 45 14.12 -11.61 1.51
N SER A 46 14.51 -10.48 0.94
CA SER A 46 14.04 -10.02 -0.37
C SER A 46 15.18 -10.10 -1.37
N ALA A 47 14.87 -10.47 -2.62
CA ALA A 47 15.84 -10.55 -3.70
C ALA A 47 15.20 -10.11 -5.03
N VAL A 48 16.03 -9.57 -5.92
CA VAL A 48 15.65 -9.31 -7.31
C VAL A 48 16.10 -10.51 -8.15
N LEU A 49 15.17 -11.10 -8.91
CA LEU A 49 15.42 -12.29 -9.73
C LEU A 49 15.31 -11.94 -11.22
N PHE A 50 16.31 -12.33 -12.00
CA PHE A 50 16.21 -12.35 -13.46
C PHE A 50 15.78 -13.75 -13.91
N ILE A 51 14.62 -13.84 -14.56
CA ILE A 51 14.04 -15.10 -15.01
C ILE A 51 14.09 -15.16 -16.54
N LYS A 52 14.68 -16.24 -17.09
CA LYS A 52 14.65 -16.55 -18.52
C LYS A 52 13.62 -17.64 -18.79
N ILE A 53 12.61 -17.33 -19.59
CA ILE A 53 11.56 -18.29 -19.98
C ILE A 53 11.89 -18.82 -21.38
N SER A 54 12.19 -20.11 -21.48
CA SER A 54 12.67 -20.75 -22.73
C SER A 54 11.56 -21.01 -23.76
N THR A 55 10.29 -21.04 -23.33
CA THR A 55 9.16 -21.43 -24.18
C THR A 55 8.16 -20.28 -24.30
N ARG A 56 7.58 -20.12 -25.51
CA ARG A 56 6.52 -19.14 -25.79
C ARG A 56 5.23 -19.87 -26.19
N PRO A 57 4.04 -19.32 -25.91
CA PRO A 57 3.79 -18.09 -25.13
C PRO A 57 4.13 -18.27 -23.65
N CYS A 58 4.57 -17.20 -22.99
CA CYS A 58 5.01 -17.23 -21.60
C CYS A 58 3.90 -16.89 -20.59
N ASP A 59 2.68 -16.62 -21.06
CA ASP A 59 1.56 -16.13 -20.24
C ASP A 59 1.31 -17.04 -19.03
N ARG A 60 1.28 -18.36 -19.26
CA ARG A 60 1.11 -19.36 -18.18
C ARG A 60 2.18 -19.25 -17.09
N ALA A 61 3.42 -18.93 -17.47
CA ALA A 61 4.53 -18.79 -16.51
C ALA A 61 4.44 -17.45 -15.77
N LEU A 62 4.01 -16.39 -16.44
CA LEU A 62 3.79 -15.08 -15.83
C LEU A 62 2.60 -15.11 -14.85
N ASP A 63 1.46 -15.69 -15.25
CA ASP A 63 0.29 -15.86 -14.40
C ASP A 63 0.63 -16.64 -13.12
N TRP A 64 1.45 -17.69 -13.27
CA TRP A 64 1.94 -18.46 -12.13
C TRP A 64 2.85 -17.63 -11.21
N LEU A 65 3.81 -16.88 -11.76
CA LEU A 65 4.69 -16.01 -10.97
C LEU A 65 3.88 -14.93 -10.20
N ALA A 66 2.91 -14.30 -10.86
CA ALA A 66 2.03 -13.30 -10.25
C ALA A 66 1.14 -13.88 -9.14
N SER A 67 0.85 -15.19 -9.19
CA SER A 67 0.09 -15.87 -8.13
C SER A 67 0.90 -16.13 -6.84
N LEU A 68 2.23 -16.00 -6.88
CA LEU A 68 3.11 -16.28 -5.74
C LEU A 68 3.09 -15.12 -4.73
N LYS A 69 2.79 -15.44 -3.46
CA LYS A 69 2.80 -14.45 -2.37
C LYS A 69 4.19 -13.81 -2.24
N GLY A 70 4.26 -12.49 -2.40
CA GLY A 70 5.50 -11.72 -2.25
C GLY A 70 6.27 -11.47 -3.54
N VAL A 71 5.78 -11.97 -4.68
CA VAL A 71 6.26 -11.53 -5.99
C VAL A 71 5.54 -10.23 -6.35
N GLN A 72 6.33 -9.24 -6.74
CA GLN A 72 5.86 -7.92 -7.18
C GLN A 72 6.56 -7.63 -8.51
N GLU A 73 5.79 -7.22 -9.53
CA GLU A 73 6.29 -6.81 -10.85
C GLU A 73 6.77 -5.36 -10.85
#